data_AF-A0A1H0WM79-F1
#
_entry.id   AF-A0A1H0WM79-F1
#
_cell.length_a   1.000
_cell.length_b   1.000
_cell.length_c   1.000
_cell.angle_alpha   90.00
_cell.angle_beta   90.00
_cell.angle_gamma   90.00
#
_symmetry.space_group_name_H-M   'P 1'
#
loop_
_entity.id
_entity.type
_entity.pdbx_description
1 polymer ?
#
loop_
_entity_poly.entity_id
_entity_poly.type
_entity_poly.pdbx_seq_one_letter_code
_entity_poly.pdbx_strand_id
1 'polypeptide(L)'
;MQRLWGWGVGNLEVDPERDPVLARALAGTLRGEWRPAADAMKSAREWERRAYITLTLATAARRRVEWLRRWLKANPGDADATAVHHAMESLNGH
;
A
#
# COMPACT_ATOMS: atom_id res chain seq x y z
N MET A 1 29.58 10.77 0.60
CA MET A 1 29.00 9.42 0.76
C MET A 1 27.64 9.42 0.07
N GLN A 2 27.46 8.54 -0.91
CA GLN A 2 26.56 8.75 -2.05
C GLN A 2 25.07 8.55 -1.70
N ARG A 3 24.24 9.51 -2.12
CA ARG A 3 22.78 9.51 -2.02
C ARG A 3 22.22 8.70 -3.20
N LEU A 4 22.01 7.39 -3.01
CA LEU A 4 21.39 6.49 -3.99
C LEU A 4 19.97 6.14 -3.55
N TRP A 5 19.04 7.09 -3.67
CA TRP A 5 17.60 6.82 -3.60
C TRP A 5 16.95 7.45 -4.82
N GLY A 6 17.05 6.74 -5.94
CA GLY A 6 16.46 7.11 -7.22
C GLY A 6 15.60 5.97 -7.74
N TRP A 7 14.56 5.60 -6.98
CA TRP A 7 13.46 4.82 -7.52
C TRP A 7 12.33 5.81 -7.76
N GLY A 8 12.14 6.18 -9.03
CA GLY A 8 11.09 7.09 -9.46
C GLY A 8 9.71 6.56 -9.09
N VAL A 9 9.24 6.97 -7.91
CA VAL A 9 7.86 6.82 -7.45
C VAL A 9 7.44 8.20 -7.02
N GLY A 10 7.01 9.04 -7.97
CA GLY A 10 6.56 10.41 -7.65
C GLY A 10 5.65 10.39 -6.43
N ASN A 11 5.98 11.16 -5.39
CA ASN A 11 5.17 11.42 -4.19
C ASN A 11 4.82 10.29 -3.20
N LEU A 12 5.42 9.10 -3.25
CA LEU A 12 5.30 8.11 -2.15
C LEU A 12 6.67 7.76 -1.56
N GLU A 13 7.38 8.77 -1.06
CA GLU A 13 8.62 8.57 -0.33
C GLU A 13 8.30 8.16 1.12
N VAL A 14 8.25 6.85 1.35
CA VAL A 14 8.25 6.29 2.71
C VAL A 14 9.70 5.98 3.06
N ASP A 15 10.22 6.66 4.08
CA ASP A 15 11.55 6.39 4.61
C ASP A 15 11.56 5.02 5.31
N PRO A 16 12.34 4.04 4.80
CA PRO A 16 12.38 2.70 5.37
C PRO A 16 12.97 2.64 6.79
N GLU A 17 13.79 3.63 7.19
CA GLU A 17 14.32 3.69 8.56
C GLU A 17 13.24 4.13 9.55
N ARG A 18 12.29 4.95 9.09
CA ARG A 18 11.18 5.46 9.93
C ARG A 18 9.95 4.57 9.90
N ASP A 19 9.68 3.93 8.76
CA ASP A 19 8.54 3.02 8.59
C ASP A 19 8.90 1.78 7.74
N PRO A 20 9.65 0.82 8.33
CA PRO A 20 10.08 -0.37 7.60
C PRO A 20 8.91 -1.26 7.18
N VAL A 21 7.79 -1.22 7.91
CA VAL A 21 6.59 -2.03 7.60
C VAL A 21 5.93 -1.52 6.34
N LEU A 22 5.66 -0.21 6.25
CA LEU A 22 5.04 0.38 5.07
C LEU A 22 5.99 0.37 3.86
N ALA A 23 7.29 0.62 4.07
CA ALA A 23 8.28 0.51 3.00
C ALA A 23 8.31 -0.91 2.39
N ARG A 24 8.27 -1.96 3.23
CA ARG A 24 8.18 -3.35 2.77
C ARG A 24 6.87 -3.61 2.03
N ALA A 25 5.75 -3.08 2.51
CA ALA A 25 4.47 -3.19 1.82
C ALA A 25 4.54 -2.59 0.41
N LEU A 26 5.03 -1.37 0.27
CA LEU A 26 5.18 -0.68 -1.01
C LEU A 26 6.14 -1.44 -1.96
N ALA A 27 7.28 -1.91 -1.47
CA ALA A 27 8.18 -2.74 -2.26
C ALA A 27 7.50 -4.03 -2.76
N GLY A 28 6.64 -4.63 -1.94
CA GLY A 28 5.81 -5.78 -2.33
C GLY A 28 4.86 -5.46 -3.48
N THR A 29 4.19 -4.30 -3.45
CA THR A 29 3.28 -3.88 -4.53
C THR A 29 3.99 -3.77 -5.89
N LEU A 30 5.24 -3.29 -5.90
CA LEU A 30 6.09 -3.22 -7.11
C LEU A 30 6.44 -4.60 -7.68
N ARG A 31 6.45 -5.64 -6.83
CA ARG A 31 6.65 -7.04 -7.24
C ARG A 31 5.33 -7.78 -7.51
N GLY A 32 4.19 -7.12 -7.33
CA GLY A 32 2.87 -7.75 -7.49
C GLY A 32 2.48 -8.65 -6.31
N GLU A 33 3.15 -8.49 -5.17
CA GLU A 33 2.93 -9.22 -3.91
C GLU A 33 1.94 -8.45 -3.04
N TRP A 34 0.89 -9.13 -2.56
CA TRP A 34 -0.14 -8.49 -1.72
C TRP A 34 0.06 -8.75 -0.22
N ARG A 35 0.70 -9.86 0.16
CA ARG A 35 0.86 -10.26 1.57
C ARG A 35 1.53 -9.19 2.43
N PRO A 36 2.61 -8.50 1.99
CA PRO A 36 3.20 -7.41 2.77
C PRO A 36 2.24 -6.25 3.06
N ALA A 37 1.32 -5.95 2.14
CA ALA A 37 0.31 -4.91 2.34
C ALA A 37 -0.75 -5.34 3.37
N ALA A 38 -1.17 -6.61 3.32
CA ALA A 38 -2.06 -7.19 4.33
C ALA A 38 -1.43 -7.19 5.72
N ASP A 39 -0.14 -7.55 5.82
CA ASP A 39 0.60 -7.52 7.09
C ASP A 39 0.69 -6.09 7.66
N ALA A 40 0.93 -5.10 6.79
CA ALA A 40 0.95 -3.69 7.20
C ALA A 40 -0.40 -3.22 7.74
N MET A 41 -1.51 -3.55 7.06
CA MET A 41 -2.86 -3.23 7.53
C MET A 41 -3.18 -3.93 8.86
N LYS A 42 -2.82 -5.21 9.01
CA LYS A 42 -3.01 -5.96 10.25
C LYS A 42 -2.22 -5.40 11.43
N SER A 43 -1.05 -4.80 11.18
CA SER A 43 -0.23 -4.14 12.21
C SER A 43 -0.81 -2.80 12.69
N ALA A 44 -1.71 -2.18 11.91
CA ALA A 44 -2.23 -0.85 12.15
C ALA A 44 -3.47 -0.88 13.06
N ARG A 45 -3.24 -0.91 14.38
CA ARG A 45 -4.32 -0.93 15.38
C ARG A 45 -4.94 0.46 15.59
N GLU A 46 -4.15 1.51 15.37
CA GLU A 46 -4.52 2.89 15.64
C GLU A 46 -5.17 3.50 14.40
N TRP A 47 -6.23 4.31 14.59
CA TRP A 47 -7.04 4.77 13.47
C TRP A 47 -6.22 5.62 12.49
N GLU A 48 -5.37 6.52 12.99
CA GLU A 48 -4.51 7.39 12.17
C GLU A 48 -3.56 6.55 11.32
N ARG A 49 -2.96 5.53 11.93
CA ARG A 49 -2.02 4.62 11.28
C ARG A 49 -2.71 3.81 10.19
N ARG A 50 -3.91 3.32 10.46
CA ARG A 50 -4.71 2.55 9.50
C ARG A 50 -5.16 3.41 8.33
N ALA A 51 -5.58 4.65 8.58
CA ALA A 51 -5.92 5.61 7.53
C ALA A 51 -4.72 5.93 6.63
N TYR A 52 -3.55 6.21 7.24
CA TYR A 52 -2.31 6.51 6.51
C TYR A 52 -1.88 5.35 5.60
N ILE A 53 -1.85 4.12 6.13
CA ILE A 53 -1.49 2.93 5.34
C ILE A 53 -2.51 2.69 4.23
N THR A 54 -3.81 2.81 4.51
CA THR A 54 -4.88 2.62 3.51
C THR A 54 -4.71 3.57 2.33
N LEU A 55 -4.54 4.87 2.59
CA LEU A 55 -4.39 5.90 1.55
C LEU A 55 -3.09 5.73 0.76
N THR A 56 -2.01 5.36 1.43
CA THR A 56 -0.72 5.10 0.78
C THR A 56 -0.81 3.91 -0.17
N LEU A 57 -1.39 2.80 0.31
CA LEU A 57 -1.61 1.60 -0.50
C LEU A 57 -2.60 1.85 -1.65
N ALA A 58 -3.66 2.62 -1.43
CA ALA A 58 -4.60 3.02 -2.46
C ALA A 58 -3.90 3.83 -3.57
N THR A 59 -3.04 4.77 -3.19
CA THR A 59 -2.22 5.55 -4.14
C THR A 59 -1.29 4.65 -4.95
N ALA A 60 -0.69 3.63 -4.32
CA ALA A 60 0.11 2.62 -5.04
C ALA A 60 -0.75 1.78 -6.00
N ALA A 61 -1.96 1.40 -5.58
CA ALA A 61 -2.88 0.61 -6.39
C ALA A 61 -3.36 1.34 -7.66
N ARG A 62 -3.53 2.68 -7.61
CA ARG A 62 -3.86 3.50 -8.79
C ARG A 62 -2.83 3.35 -9.92
N ARG A 63 -1.56 3.13 -9.58
CA ARG A 63 -0.48 2.96 -10.55
C ARG A 63 -0.40 1.53 -11.07
N ARG A 64 -0.72 0.56 -10.22
CA ARG A 64 -0.62 -0.86 -10.52
C ARG A 64 -1.61 -1.63 -9.66
N VAL A 65 -2.79 -1.94 -10.22
CA VAL A 65 -3.91 -2.50 -9.46
C VAL A 65 -3.83 -4.03 -9.29
N GLU A 66 -2.93 -4.72 -9.99
CA GLU A 66 -2.93 -6.20 -10.07
C GLU A 66 -2.65 -6.86 -8.73
N TRP A 67 -1.80 -6.29 -7.88
CA TRP A 67 -1.54 -6.84 -6.55
C TRP A 67 -2.80 -6.76 -5.67
N LEU A 68 -3.55 -5.66 -5.75
CA LEU A 68 -4.79 -5.48 -4.99
C LEU A 68 -5.89 -6.42 -5.49
N ARG A 69 -6.02 -6.59 -6.82
CA ARG A 69 -6.93 -7.60 -7.40
C ARG A 69 -6.60 -9.01 -6.94
N ARG A 70 -5.31 -9.36 -6.83
CA ARG A 70 -4.87 -10.66 -6.30
C ARG A 70 -5.22 -10.81 -4.83
N TRP A 71 -5.10 -9.75 -4.03
CA TRP A 71 -5.53 -9.76 -2.63
C TRP A 71 -7.02 -10.04 -2.51
N LEU A 72 -7.85 -9.24 -3.18
CA LEU A 72 -9.31 -9.38 -3.18
C LEU A 72 -9.76 -10.79 -3.62
N LYS A 73 -9.07 -11.36 -4.62
CA LYS A 73 -9.33 -12.72 -5.10
C LYS A 73 -8.90 -13.79 -4.10
N ALA A 74 -7.76 -13.60 -3.43
CA ALA A 74 -7.21 -14.57 -2.49
C ALA A 74 -8.03 -14.65 -1.19
N ASN A 75 -8.65 -13.54 -0.78
CA ASN A 75 -9.51 -13.49 0.39
C ASN A 75 -10.77 -12.64 0.11
N PRO A 76 -11.79 -13.22 -0.54
CA PRO A 76 -13.05 -12.52 -0.78
C PRO A 76 -13.70 -12.09 0.55
N GLY A 77 -14.04 -10.81 0.67
CA GLY A 77 -14.61 -10.24 1.90
C GLY A 77 -13.60 -9.74 2.92
N ASP A 78 -12.30 -9.76 2.61
CA ASP A 78 -11.27 -9.11 3.41
C ASP A 78 -11.55 -7.60 3.53
N ALA A 79 -11.82 -7.15 4.76
CA ALA A 79 -12.18 -5.77 5.03
C ALA A 79 -11.04 -4.78 4.74
N ASP A 80 -9.79 -5.20 4.94
CA ASP A 80 -8.62 -4.35 4.68
C ASP A 80 -8.40 -4.19 3.17
N ALA A 81 -8.48 -5.29 2.41
CA ALA A 81 -8.40 -5.24 0.96
C ALA A 81 -9.53 -4.37 0.37
N THR A 82 -10.73 -4.51 0.90
CA THR A 82 -11.92 -3.75 0.48
C THR A 82 -11.77 -2.26 0.78
N ALA A 83 -11.25 -1.89 1.95
CA ALA A 83 -10.98 -0.50 2.32
C ALA A 83 -9.97 0.15 1.37
N VAL A 84 -8.86 -0.54 1.06
CA VAL A 84 -7.85 -0.05 0.11
C VAL A 84 -8.45 0.11 -1.29
N HIS A 85 -9.29 -0.82 -1.73
CA HIS A 85 -9.98 -0.75 -3.02
C HIS A 85 -10.92 0.45 -3.10
N HIS A 86 -11.79 0.65 -2.11
CA HIS A 86 -12.68 1.81 -2.09
C HIS A 86 -11.91 3.13 -2.04
N ALA A 87 -10.86 3.22 -1.23
CA ALA A 87 -10.02 4.40 -1.19
C ALA A 87 -9.36 4.67 -2.56
N MET A 88 -8.87 3.64 -3.26
CA MET A 88 -8.32 3.76 -4.61
C MET A 88 -9.36 4.28 -5.60
N GLU A 89 -10.56 3.73 -5.59
CA GLU A 89 -11.66 4.17 -6.46
C GLU A 89 -12.06 5.63 -6.17
N SER A 90 -12.13 6.03 -4.89
CA SER A 90 -12.39 7.42 -4.51
C SER A 90 -11.33 8.39 -5.03
N LEU A 91 -10.06 7.97 -5.08
CA LEU A 91 -8.97 8.77 -5.64
C LEU A 91 -9.00 8.88 -7.18
N ASN A 92 -9.75 8.02 -7.87
CA ASN A 92 -9.90 8.05 -9.34
C ASN A 92 -11.12 8.86 -9.80
N GLY A 93 -12.08 9.13 -8.91
CA GLY A 93 -13.35 9.79 -9.21
C GLY A 93 -13.38 11.31 -9.04
N HIS A 94 -12.24 12.00 -9.13
CA HIS A 94 -12.13 13.48 -9.12
C HIS A 94 -11.37 13.98 -10.34
#